data_AF-A0A022QYM9-F1
#
_entry.id   AF-A0A022QYM9-F1
#
_cell.length_a   1.000
_cell.length_b   1.000
_cell.length_c   1.000
_cell.angle_alpha   90.00
_cell.angle_beta   90.00
_cell.angle_gamma   90.00
#
_symmetry.space_group_name_H-M   'P 1'
#
loop_
_entity.id
_entity.type
_entity.pdbx_description
1 polymer ?
#
loop_
_entity_poly.entity_id
_entity_poly.type
_entity_poly.pdbx_seq_one_letter_code
_entity_poly.pdbx_strand_id
1 'polypeptide(L)'
;MASSTNIPPEIIEIILLKLSSVKSVLRFKTVCKSWNTIISDPVFVRNHLENSPNNLFLSKQRPRIEGGYPLFKLEGRKFHAADAVPIPSTTNSNSIPYETVLCECNGVLLLGSSRFDYSEKHVLWNPSTRREIYFECPYAYSRTCTQNRGICYDRLTDDIKVVWITDKHYAIYSCKNNSWSEKKLGIEYRGFFEGIFVDGATYWVLRDDKYTIQIVYFDPRTDELKGLQKPEQLNSDCDLTISVACLRENMCLYSVSGE
;
A
#
# COMPACT_ATOMS: atom_id res chain seq x y z
N MET A 1 -25.16 23.01 41.21
CA MET A 1 -24.85 22.89 39.78
C MET A 1 -23.41 22.41 39.68
N ALA A 2 -23.18 21.17 39.28
CA ALA A 2 -21.81 20.67 39.13
C ALA A 2 -21.20 21.29 37.88
N SER A 3 -20.16 22.10 38.05
CA SER A 3 -19.31 22.58 36.97
C SER A 3 -18.73 21.36 36.25
N SER A 4 -19.15 21.10 35.01
CA SER A 4 -18.53 20.08 34.17
C SER A 4 -17.08 20.50 33.93
N THR A 5 -16.13 19.89 34.63
CA THR A 5 -14.70 20.02 34.35
C THR A 5 -14.43 19.35 33.00
N ASN A 6 -14.56 20.13 31.93
CA ASN A 6 -14.22 19.68 30.59
C ASN A 6 -12.69 19.56 30.51
N ILE A 7 -12.21 18.34 30.27
CA ILE A 7 -10.81 18.09 29.95
C ILE A 7 -10.50 18.87 28.65
N PRO A 8 -9.41 19.64 28.59
CA PRO A 8 -9.03 20.39 27.38
C PRO A 8 -8.86 19.46 26.16
N PRO A 9 -9.24 19.91 24.94
CA PRO A 9 -9.09 19.13 23.71
C PRO A 9 -7.69 18.56 23.50
N GLU A 10 -6.66 19.32 23.87
CA GLU A 10 -5.25 18.95 23.72
C GLU A 10 -4.88 17.75 24.60
N ILE A 11 -5.46 17.68 25.81
CA ILE A 11 -5.25 16.55 26.73
C ILE A 11 -5.98 15.31 26.22
N ILE A 12 -7.19 15.48 25.67
CA ILE A 12 -7.94 14.39 25.02
C ILE A 12 -7.14 13.82 23.85
N GLU A 13 -6.59 14.69 23.00
CA GLU A 13 -5.76 14.29 21.87
C GLU A 13 -4.55 13.45 22.32
N ILE A 14 -3.81 13.90 23.34
CA ILE A 14 -2.68 13.15 23.92
C ILE A 14 -3.11 11.78 24.43
N ILE A 15 -4.27 11.69 25.09
CA ILE A 15 -4.80 10.40 25.58
C ILE A 15 -5.12 9.48 24.41
N LEU A 16 -5.79 9.99 23.38
CA LEU A 16 -6.19 9.22 22.20
C LEU A 16 -4.97 8.75 21.39
N LEU A 17 -3.92 9.56 21.26
CA LEU A 17 -2.66 9.20 20.59
C LEU A 17 -1.92 8.05 21.28
N LYS A 18 -2.08 7.88 22.60
CA LYS A 18 -1.47 6.76 23.34
C LYS A 18 -2.16 5.42 23.13
N LEU A 19 -3.33 5.38 22.49
CA LEU A 19 -4.05 4.14 22.23
C LEU A 19 -3.49 3.46 20.98
N SER A 20 -2.75 2.36 21.16
CA SER A 20 -2.14 1.63 20.05
C SER A 20 -3.14 0.94 19.10
N SER A 21 -4.38 0.70 19.53
CA SER A 21 -5.39 0.04 18.70
C SER A 21 -6.25 1.05 17.95
N VAL A 22 -6.18 1.04 16.62
CA VAL A 22 -7.08 1.80 15.75
C VAL A 22 -8.54 1.49 16.07
N LYS A 23 -8.88 0.22 16.36
CA LYS A 23 -10.24 -0.17 16.76
C LYS A 23 -10.70 0.55 18.03
N SER A 24 -9.83 0.66 19.04
CA SER A 24 -10.15 1.38 20.28
C SER A 24 -10.36 2.86 20.01
N VAL A 25 -9.47 3.48 19.23
CA VAL A 25 -9.57 4.88 18.82
C VAL A 25 -10.88 5.15 18.07
N LEU A 26 -11.27 4.28 17.13
CA LEU A 26 -12.50 4.47 16.35
C LEU A 26 -13.77 4.36 17.20
N ARG A 27 -13.80 3.54 18.26
CA ARG A 27 -14.94 3.47 19.19
C ARG A 27 -15.16 4.80 19.92
N PHE A 28 -14.10 5.56 20.14
CA PHE A 28 -14.15 6.84 20.82
C PHE A 28 -14.79 7.97 20.00
N LYS A 29 -14.96 7.78 18.68
CA LYS A 29 -15.77 8.69 17.84
C LYS A 29 -17.23 8.80 18.31
N THR A 30 -17.76 7.77 18.98
CA THR A 30 -19.16 7.75 19.43
C THR A 30 -19.39 8.44 20.78
N VAL A 31 -18.33 8.92 21.46
CA VAL A 31 -18.45 9.56 22.78
C VAL A 31 -19.09 10.94 22.68
N CYS A 32 -18.53 11.82 21.85
CA CYS A 32 -19.07 13.16 21.61
C CYS A 32 -18.53 13.78 20.30
N LYS A 33 -19.12 14.92 19.88
CA LYS A 33 -18.72 15.64 18.65
C LYS A 33 -17.26 16.09 18.67
N SER A 34 -16.76 16.55 19.84
CA SER A 34 -15.38 17.00 20.00
C SER A 34 -14.39 15.85 19.74
N TRP A 35 -14.63 14.68 20.35
CA TRP A 35 -13.79 13.50 20.16
C TRP A 35 -13.85 13.00 18.71
N ASN A 36 -15.04 12.97 18.10
CA ASN A 36 -15.17 12.62 16.69
C ASN A 36 -14.38 13.57 15.77
N THR A 37 -14.36 14.87 16.09
CA THR A 37 -13.62 15.89 15.33
C THR A 37 -12.12 15.62 15.44
N ILE A 38 -11.59 15.45 16.65
CA ILE A 38 -10.16 15.14 16.89
C ILE A 38 -9.76 13.84 16.16
N ILE A 39 -10.52 12.75 16.32
CA ILE A 39 -10.16 11.45 15.74
C ILE A 39 -10.28 11.45 14.20
N SER A 40 -11.10 12.35 13.64
CA SER A 40 -11.25 12.48 12.18
C SER A 40 -10.29 13.49 11.58
N ASP A 41 -9.53 14.21 12.40
CA ASP A 41 -8.56 15.19 11.92
C ASP A 41 -7.37 14.49 11.23
N PRO A 42 -6.96 14.93 10.02
CA PRO A 42 -5.86 14.31 9.30
C PRO A 42 -4.50 14.37 10.02
N VAL A 43 -4.25 15.41 10.84
CA VAL A 43 -3.04 15.53 11.65
C VAL A 43 -3.06 14.48 12.75
N PHE A 44 -4.19 14.31 13.44
CA PHE A 44 -4.35 13.24 14.43
C PHE A 44 -4.11 11.85 13.81
N VAL A 45 -4.73 11.56 12.65
CA VAL A 45 -4.58 10.26 11.97
C VAL A 45 -3.12 9.99 11.61
N ARG A 46 -2.40 10.99 11.10
CA ARG A 46 -0.97 10.89 10.78
C ARG A 46 -0.13 10.65 12.03
N ASN A 47 -0.32 11.47 13.06
CA ASN A 47 0.42 11.35 14.32
C ASN A 47 0.17 9.97 14.97
N HIS A 48 -1.05 9.44 14.89
CA HIS A 48 -1.39 8.11 15.38
C HIS A 48 -0.68 7.00 14.59
N LEU A 49 -0.61 7.14 13.26
CA LEU A 49 0.11 6.21 12.39
C LEU A 49 1.61 6.21 12.68
N GLU A 50 2.22 7.37 12.83
CA GLU A 50 3.66 7.53 13.14
C GLU A 50 4.03 7.00 14.54
N ASN A 51 3.13 7.14 15.51
CA ASN A 51 3.31 6.62 16.87
C ASN A 51 2.95 5.13 17.02
N SER A 52 2.41 4.51 15.97
CA SER A 52 2.05 3.09 16.02
C SER A 52 3.32 2.22 16.08
N PRO A 53 3.31 1.14 16.88
CA PRO A 53 4.49 0.29 17.00
C PRO A 53 4.76 -0.43 15.67
N ASN A 54 5.92 -0.17 15.07
CA ASN A 54 6.41 -0.80 13.84
C ASN A 54 6.95 -2.22 14.08
N ASN A 55 6.19 -3.03 14.82
CA ASN A 55 6.59 -4.38 15.18
C ASN A 55 5.58 -5.45 14.75
N LEU A 56 4.50 -5.08 14.07
CA LEU A 56 3.53 -6.03 13.54
C LEU A 56 3.73 -6.17 12.02
N PHE A 57 3.82 -7.41 11.55
CA PHE A 57 4.09 -7.74 10.16
C PHE A 57 3.01 -8.67 9.63
N LEU A 58 2.50 -8.37 8.44
CA LEU A 58 1.57 -9.22 7.73
C LEU A 58 2.32 -10.03 6.67
N SER A 59 2.07 -11.34 6.61
CA SER A 59 2.59 -12.15 5.50
C SER A 59 1.99 -11.68 4.17
N LYS A 60 2.84 -11.43 3.17
CA LYS A 60 2.37 -11.11 1.81
C LYS A 60 1.63 -12.28 1.15
N GLN A 61 1.93 -13.51 1.55
CA GLN A 61 1.27 -14.71 1.03
C GLN A 61 0.41 -15.34 2.11
N ARG A 62 -0.83 -15.60 1.72
CA ARG A 62 -1.78 -16.37 2.50
C ARG A 62 -1.53 -17.87 2.26
N PRO A 63 -1.48 -18.70 3.32
CA PRO A 63 -1.54 -20.14 3.16
C PRO A 63 -2.87 -20.54 2.48
N ARG A 64 -2.85 -21.54 1.58
CA ARG A 64 -4.07 -22.04 0.92
C ARG A 64 -5.06 -22.76 1.86
N ILE A 65 -4.63 -23.03 3.09
CA ILE A 65 -5.46 -23.65 4.13
C ILE A 65 -6.45 -22.61 4.69
N GLU A 66 -7.55 -23.06 5.29
CA GLU A 66 -8.49 -22.20 6.03
C GLU A 66 -7.77 -21.26 7.03
N GLY A 67 -8.28 -20.03 7.19
CA GLY A 67 -7.78 -19.05 8.17
C GLY A 67 -7.02 -17.88 7.54
N GLY A 68 -7.07 -16.67 8.12
CA GLY A 68 -6.64 -15.37 7.54
C GLY A 68 -5.19 -15.20 7.04
N TYR A 69 -4.78 -13.95 6.76
CA TYR A 69 -3.37 -13.60 6.55
C TYR A 69 -2.59 -13.70 7.87
N PRO A 70 -1.51 -14.49 7.95
CA PRO A 70 -0.70 -14.60 9.15
C PRO A 70 -0.13 -13.25 9.59
N LEU A 71 -0.21 -12.99 10.89
CA LEU A 71 0.49 -11.88 11.53
C LEU A 71 1.70 -12.38 12.31
N PHE A 72 2.75 -11.57 12.34
CA PHE A 72 3.94 -11.79 13.14
C PHE A 72 4.27 -10.54 13.93
N LYS A 73 4.60 -10.70 15.21
CA LYS A 73 5.02 -9.62 16.09
C LYS A 73 6.51 -9.74 16.36
N LEU A 74 7.25 -8.67 16.16
CA LEU A 74 8.67 -8.56 16.46
C LEU A 74 8.85 -8.06 17.90
N GLU A 75 9.36 -8.93 18.77
CA GLU A 75 9.67 -8.59 20.16
C GLU A 75 11.06 -9.13 20.50
N GLY A 76 11.91 -8.29 21.11
CA GLY A 76 13.26 -8.71 21.50
C GLY A 76 14.11 -9.28 20.34
N ARG A 77 13.91 -8.77 19.10
CA ARG A 77 14.53 -9.25 17.85
C ARG A 77 14.10 -10.65 17.39
N LYS A 78 12.99 -11.18 17.91
CA LYS A 78 12.40 -12.45 17.48
C LYS A 78 10.99 -12.21 16.94
N PHE A 79 10.64 -12.98 15.91
CA PHE A 79 9.27 -13.01 15.40
C PHE A 79 8.43 -14.03 16.17
N HIS A 80 7.28 -13.58 16.62
CA HIS A 80 6.27 -14.39 17.29
C HIS A 80 5.03 -14.42 16.41
N ALA A 81 4.45 -15.60 16.19
CA ALA A 81 3.17 -15.71 15.51
C ALA A 81 2.07 -14.98 16.31
N ALA A 82 1.22 -14.25 15.62
CA ALA A 82 0.04 -13.58 16.16
C ALA A 82 -1.21 -14.02 15.38
N ASP A 83 -2.38 -13.59 15.85
CA ASP A 83 -3.66 -13.96 15.24
C ASP A 83 -3.72 -13.55 13.76
N ALA A 84 -4.21 -14.44 12.91
CA ALA A 84 -4.36 -14.15 11.50
C ALA A 84 -5.48 -13.12 11.26
N VAL A 85 -5.28 -12.19 10.30
CA VAL A 85 -6.32 -11.24 9.91
C VAL A 85 -7.28 -11.91 8.92
N PRO A 86 -8.60 -11.95 9.17
CA PRO A 86 -9.55 -12.53 8.24
C PRO A 86 -9.48 -11.84 6.87
N ILE A 87 -9.70 -12.61 5.81
CA ILE A 87 -9.74 -12.10 4.42
C ILE A 87 -10.95 -11.18 4.26
N PRO A 88 -10.88 -10.19 3.35
CA PRO A 88 -12.08 -9.57 2.80
C PRO A 88 -13.13 -10.58 2.36
N SER A 89 -14.41 -10.24 2.54
CA SER A 89 -15.50 -11.17 2.25
C SER A 89 -15.55 -11.45 0.75
N THR A 90 -15.30 -12.68 0.31
CA THR A 90 -15.53 -13.06 -1.09
C THR A 90 -17.03 -13.31 -1.27
N THR A 91 -17.70 -12.48 -2.04
CA THR A 91 -19.15 -12.57 -2.26
C THR A 91 -19.57 -13.86 -2.98
N ASN A 92 -18.65 -14.59 -3.60
CA ASN A 92 -18.92 -15.82 -4.35
C ASN A 92 -17.95 -16.93 -3.97
N SER A 93 -18.46 -18.14 -3.72
CA SER A 93 -17.65 -19.35 -3.44
C SER A 93 -16.71 -19.77 -4.58
N ASN A 94 -16.86 -19.16 -5.77
CA ASN A 94 -16.11 -19.49 -6.98
C ASN A 94 -15.10 -18.40 -7.39
N SER A 95 -14.96 -17.31 -6.63
CA SER A 95 -13.94 -16.30 -6.91
C SER A 95 -12.57 -16.76 -6.41
N ILE A 96 -11.54 -16.62 -7.25
CA ILE A 96 -10.16 -16.95 -6.89
C ILE A 96 -9.80 -16.20 -5.61
N PRO A 97 -9.22 -16.85 -4.59
CA PRO A 97 -9.00 -16.19 -3.30
C PRO A 97 -8.02 -15.04 -3.48
N TYR A 98 -8.21 -13.94 -2.76
CA TYR A 98 -7.18 -12.93 -2.60
C TYR A 98 -6.03 -13.53 -1.77
N GLU A 99 -5.14 -14.31 -2.41
CA GLU A 99 -4.06 -15.03 -1.72
C GLU A 99 -2.83 -14.15 -1.48
N THR A 100 -2.70 -13.05 -2.23
CA THR A 100 -1.46 -12.27 -2.28
C THR A 100 -1.68 -10.79 -1.99
N VAL A 101 -0.90 -10.24 -1.07
CA VAL A 101 -0.68 -8.79 -0.94
C VAL A 101 0.33 -8.36 -1.99
N LEU A 102 -0.11 -7.51 -2.91
CA LEU A 102 0.70 -6.99 -4.01
C LEU A 102 1.47 -5.77 -3.52
N CYS A 103 0.74 -4.75 -3.07
CA CYS A 103 1.28 -3.45 -2.65
C CYS A 103 0.69 -2.99 -1.32
N GLU A 104 1.34 -2.03 -0.68
CA GLU A 104 0.88 -1.37 0.54
C GLU A 104 1.09 0.15 0.45
N CYS A 105 0.17 0.90 1.05
CA CYS A 105 0.24 2.35 1.20
C CYS A 105 -0.53 2.78 2.47
N ASN A 106 0.17 3.28 3.48
CA ASN A 106 -0.39 3.77 4.75
C ASN A 106 -1.36 2.79 5.43
N GLY A 107 -1.01 1.49 5.43
CA GLY A 107 -1.81 0.40 5.99
C GLY A 107 -2.97 -0.06 5.09
N VAL A 108 -3.13 0.52 3.89
CA VAL A 108 -4.06 0.03 2.86
C VAL A 108 -3.31 -0.93 1.95
N LEU A 109 -3.89 -2.10 1.74
CA LEU A 109 -3.31 -3.21 1.00
C LEU A 109 -4.03 -3.40 -0.32
N LEU A 110 -3.28 -3.61 -1.39
CA LEU A 110 -3.82 -4.09 -2.67
C LEU A 110 -3.68 -5.61 -2.69
N LEU A 111 -4.81 -6.31 -2.78
CA LEU A 111 -4.83 -7.75 -2.85
C LEU A 111 -5.22 -8.24 -4.24
N GLY A 112 -4.58 -9.33 -4.64
CA GLY A 112 -4.90 -10.07 -5.86
C GLY A 112 -4.77 -11.57 -5.62
N SER A 113 -5.12 -12.34 -6.64
CA SER A 113 -5.10 -13.80 -6.54
C SER A 113 -3.68 -14.36 -6.53
N SER A 114 -2.83 -13.91 -7.45
CA SER A 114 -1.40 -14.22 -7.46
C SER A 114 -0.60 -13.05 -8.04
N ARG A 115 0.70 -13.01 -7.74
CA ARG A 115 1.63 -12.04 -8.36
C ARG A 115 1.72 -12.18 -9.87
N PHE A 116 1.50 -13.40 -10.38
CA PHE A 116 1.54 -13.71 -11.81
C PHE A 116 0.14 -13.80 -12.42
N ASP A 117 -0.90 -13.44 -11.66
CA ASP A 117 -2.26 -13.48 -12.16
C ASP A 117 -2.57 -12.27 -13.03
N TYR A 118 -3.17 -12.56 -14.18
CA TYR A 118 -3.69 -11.58 -15.13
C TYR A 118 -5.16 -11.25 -14.86
N SER A 119 -5.74 -11.78 -13.77
CA SER A 119 -7.06 -11.36 -13.27
C SER A 119 -7.13 -9.84 -13.17
N GLU A 120 -8.21 -9.28 -13.68
CA GLU A 120 -8.49 -7.85 -13.62
C GLU A 120 -9.07 -7.44 -12.27
N LYS A 121 -9.55 -8.42 -11.47
CA LYS A 121 -10.25 -8.20 -10.19
C LYS A 121 -9.32 -8.09 -9.02
N HIS A 122 -9.42 -6.97 -8.30
CA HIS A 122 -8.60 -6.64 -7.14
C HIS A 122 -9.47 -6.04 -6.03
N VAL A 123 -8.90 -6.03 -4.83
CA VAL A 123 -9.49 -5.34 -3.70
C VAL A 123 -8.44 -4.47 -3.01
N LEU A 124 -8.81 -3.23 -2.73
CA LEU A 124 -8.13 -2.40 -1.74
C LEU A 124 -8.75 -2.70 -0.38
N TRP A 125 -7.91 -3.05 0.56
CA TRP A 125 -8.33 -3.47 1.88
C TRP A 125 -7.55 -2.75 2.97
N ASN A 126 -8.27 -2.17 3.93
CA ASN A 126 -7.67 -1.65 5.15
C ASN A 126 -8.04 -2.57 6.33
N PRO A 127 -7.12 -3.44 6.80
CA PRO A 127 -7.35 -4.38 7.90
C PRO A 127 -7.85 -3.73 9.19
N SER A 128 -7.33 -2.54 9.51
CA SER A 128 -7.59 -1.83 10.76
C SER A 128 -9.01 -1.24 10.81
N THR A 129 -9.54 -0.85 9.65
CA THR A 129 -10.88 -0.26 9.52
C THR A 129 -11.92 -1.22 8.93
N ARG A 130 -11.48 -2.37 8.41
CA ARG A 130 -12.29 -3.35 7.66
C ARG A 130 -12.99 -2.75 6.44
N ARG A 131 -12.41 -1.70 5.86
CA ARG A 131 -12.89 -1.10 4.62
C ARG A 131 -12.34 -1.87 3.43
N GLU A 132 -13.22 -2.15 2.48
CA GLU A 132 -12.98 -2.96 1.29
C GLU A 132 -13.50 -2.20 0.08
N ILE A 133 -12.68 -2.06 -0.96
CA ILE A 133 -13.07 -1.45 -2.24
C ILE A 133 -12.69 -2.43 -3.34
N TYR A 134 -13.70 -2.98 -4.00
CA TYR A 134 -13.54 -3.92 -5.11
C TYR A 134 -13.55 -3.17 -6.42
N PHE A 135 -12.65 -3.53 -7.32
CA PHE A 135 -12.59 -2.94 -8.65
C PHE A 135 -11.99 -3.92 -9.66
N GLU A 136 -12.26 -3.63 -10.93
CA GLU A 136 -11.80 -4.41 -12.07
C GLU A 136 -11.14 -3.46 -13.07
N CYS A 137 -9.96 -3.84 -13.58
CA CYS A 137 -9.31 -3.09 -14.66
C CYS A 137 -10.11 -3.28 -15.95
N PRO A 138 -10.61 -2.21 -16.59
CA PRO A 138 -11.42 -2.34 -17.81
C PRO A 138 -10.57 -2.57 -19.07
N TYR A 139 -9.24 -2.45 -18.95
CA TYR A 139 -8.33 -2.56 -20.07
C TYR A 139 -7.81 -3.99 -20.22
N ALA A 140 -8.08 -4.58 -21.39
CA ALA A 140 -7.63 -5.91 -21.72
C ALA A 140 -6.14 -5.89 -22.13
N TYR A 141 -5.27 -6.27 -21.20
CA TYR A 141 -3.84 -6.39 -21.48
C TYR A 141 -3.46 -7.82 -21.90
N SER A 142 -2.40 -7.94 -22.71
CA SER A 142 -1.90 -9.26 -23.10
C SER A 142 -1.49 -10.07 -21.87
N ARG A 143 -1.86 -11.35 -21.81
CA ARG A 143 -1.37 -12.29 -20.79
C ARG A 143 0.14 -12.58 -20.89
N THR A 144 0.82 -12.02 -21.88
CA THR A 144 2.28 -12.09 -22.01
C THR A 144 2.98 -10.82 -21.57
N CYS A 145 2.23 -9.74 -21.27
CA CYS A 145 2.83 -8.49 -20.81
C CYS A 145 3.17 -8.56 -19.32
N THR A 146 4.28 -7.93 -18.94
CA THR A 146 4.60 -7.71 -17.53
C THR A 146 3.64 -6.69 -16.95
N GLN A 147 3.02 -7.00 -15.81
CA GLN A 147 2.17 -6.07 -15.07
C GLN A 147 2.83 -5.71 -13.74
N ASN A 148 3.10 -4.43 -13.54
CA ASN A 148 3.62 -3.91 -12.27
C ASN A 148 2.53 -3.06 -11.63
N ARG A 149 2.16 -3.34 -10.38
CA ARG A 149 1.10 -2.61 -9.69
C ARG A 149 1.70 -1.71 -8.62
N GLY A 150 0.95 -0.73 -8.17
CA GLY A 150 1.33 0.16 -7.08
C GLY A 150 0.13 0.85 -6.49
N ILE A 151 0.26 1.29 -5.24
CA ILE A 151 -0.73 2.14 -4.58
C ILE A 151 -0.04 3.44 -4.20
N CYS A 152 -0.75 4.55 -4.37
CA CYS A 152 -0.31 5.86 -3.95
C CYS A 152 -1.45 6.58 -3.22
N TYR A 153 -1.10 7.37 -2.21
CA TYR A 153 -2.05 8.28 -1.57
C TYR A 153 -1.79 9.73 -2.03
N ASP A 154 -2.76 10.30 -2.73
CA ASP A 154 -2.78 11.72 -3.09
C ASP A 154 -3.32 12.53 -1.90
N ARG A 155 -2.39 13.16 -1.18
CA ARG A 155 -2.70 13.99 -0.02
C ARG A 155 -3.52 15.23 -0.36
N LEU A 156 -3.39 15.76 -1.59
CA LEU A 156 -4.08 17.00 -1.97
C LEU A 156 -5.56 16.74 -2.25
N THR A 157 -5.86 15.60 -2.87
CA THR A 157 -7.24 15.24 -3.21
C THR A 157 -7.87 14.29 -2.20
N ASP A 158 -7.12 13.83 -1.20
CA ASP A 158 -7.53 12.75 -0.27
C ASP A 158 -8.02 11.52 -1.05
N ASP A 159 -7.20 11.06 -2.00
CA ASP A 159 -7.53 9.95 -2.88
C ASP A 159 -6.49 8.84 -2.81
N ILE A 160 -6.95 7.59 -2.83
CA ILE A 160 -6.09 6.44 -3.02
C ILE A 160 -6.12 6.10 -4.50
N LYS A 161 -4.96 6.13 -5.13
CA LYS A 161 -4.79 5.79 -6.52
C LYS A 161 -4.09 4.44 -6.65
N VAL A 162 -4.60 3.59 -7.53
CA VAL A 162 -3.93 2.33 -7.91
C VAL A 162 -3.35 2.52 -9.30
N VAL A 163 -2.07 2.21 -9.44
CA VAL A 163 -1.34 2.35 -10.70
C VAL A 163 -1.02 0.97 -11.23
N TRP A 164 -1.27 0.77 -12.52
CA TRP A 164 -0.94 -0.42 -13.26
C TRP A 164 -0.03 -0.05 -14.40
N ILE A 165 1.16 -0.62 -14.46
CA ILE A 165 2.15 -0.37 -15.51
C ILE A 165 2.30 -1.65 -16.33
N THR A 166 2.08 -1.54 -17.63
CA THR A 166 2.32 -2.58 -18.63
C THR A 166 3.55 -2.24 -19.45
N ASP A 167 3.80 -2.98 -20.53
CA ASP A 167 4.90 -2.70 -21.45
C ASP A 167 4.72 -1.34 -22.15
N LYS A 168 3.49 -0.99 -22.57
CA LYS A 168 3.24 0.19 -23.43
C LYS A 168 2.31 1.23 -22.83
N HIS A 169 1.59 0.88 -21.77
CA HIS A 169 0.58 1.73 -21.16
C HIS A 169 0.68 1.68 -19.65
N TYR A 170 0.12 2.70 -19.01
CA TYR A 170 -0.21 2.62 -17.61
C TYR A 170 -1.63 3.13 -17.37
N ALA A 171 -2.31 2.47 -16.45
CA ALA A 171 -3.66 2.81 -16.04
C ALA A 171 -3.66 3.23 -14.57
N ILE A 172 -4.53 4.18 -14.26
CA ILE A 172 -4.71 4.74 -12.93
C ILE A 172 -6.18 4.59 -12.56
N TYR A 173 -6.43 3.97 -11.43
CA TYR A 173 -7.74 3.96 -10.78
C TYR A 173 -7.76 4.97 -9.64
N SER A 174 -8.73 5.88 -9.67
CA SER A 174 -9.02 6.79 -8.56
C SER A 174 -10.14 6.20 -7.72
N CYS A 175 -9.89 5.94 -6.44
CA CYS A 175 -10.93 5.45 -5.52
C CYS A 175 -12.01 6.50 -5.29
N LYS A 176 -11.61 7.77 -5.18
CA LYS A 176 -12.51 8.89 -4.94
C LYS A 176 -13.50 9.08 -6.08
N ASN A 177 -13.03 8.96 -7.32
CA ASN A 177 -13.87 9.16 -8.50
C ASN A 177 -14.48 7.84 -9.03
N ASN A 178 -14.04 6.69 -8.51
CA ASN A 178 -14.37 5.36 -9.00
C ASN A 178 -14.22 5.25 -10.52
N SER A 179 -13.10 5.74 -11.04
CA SER A 179 -12.88 5.88 -12.48
C SER A 179 -11.46 5.47 -12.87
N TRP A 180 -11.33 5.00 -14.10
CA TRP A 180 -10.06 4.64 -14.71
C TRP A 180 -9.62 5.67 -15.73
N SER A 181 -8.31 5.90 -15.81
CA SER A 181 -7.67 6.61 -16.92
C SER A 181 -6.44 5.84 -17.39
N GLU A 182 -6.24 5.70 -18.69
CA GLU A 182 -5.07 5.07 -19.29
C GLU A 182 -4.23 6.11 -20.04
N LYS A 183 -2.91 5.94 -19.99
CA LYS A 183 -1.92 6.76 -20.69
C LYS A 183 -0.89 5.86 -21.38
N LYS A 184 -0.36 6.32 -22.51
CA LYS A 184 0.71 5.63 -23.24
C LYS A 184 2.06 5.94 -22.62
N LEU A 185 2.91 4.93 -22.51
CA LEU A 185 4.31 5.09 -22.17
C LEU A 185 5.10 5.55 -23.39
N GLY A 186 6.08 6.42 -23.17
CA GLY A 186 7.03 6.82 -24.21
C GLY A 186 8.15 5.80 -24.45
N ILE A 187 8.34 4.86 -23.51
CA ILE A 187 9.38 3.83 -23.52
C ILE A 187 8.75 2.53 -23.02
N GLU A 188 9.17 1.39 -23.57
CA GLU A 188 8.71 0.09 -23.07
C GLU A 188 9.40 -0.28 -21.76
N TYR A 189 8.61 -0.68 -20.76
CA TYR A 189 9.14 -1.18 -19.49
C TYR A 189 8.88 -2.67 -19.31
N ARG A 190 9.81 -3.34 -18.61
CA ARG A 190 9.72 -4.72 -18.18
C ARG A 190 10.07 -4.82 -16.70
N GLY A 191 9.30 -5.59 -15.94
CA GLY A 191 9.52 -5.79 -14.52
C GLY A 191 8.54 -6.79 -13.91
N PHE A 192 8.90 -7.34 -12.75
CA PHE A 192 8.06 -8.28 -12.00
C PHE A 192 7.89 -7.85 -10.54
N PHE A 193 8.09 -6.56 -10.25
CA PHE A 193 8.12 -6.06 -8.88
C PHE A 193 6.99 -5.07 -8.63
N GLU A 194 6.38 -5.25 -7.47
CA GLU A 194 5.32 -4.40 -6.97
C GLU A 194 5.90 -3.07 -6.49
N GLY A 195 5.16 -2.01 -6.73
CA GLY A 195 5.55 -0.64 -6.40
C GLY A 195 5.55 -0.43 -4.90
N ILE A 196 6.50 0.36 -4.43
CA ILE A 196 6.60 0.75 -3.02
C ILE A 196 6.24 2.22 -2.85
N PHE A 197 5.31 2.49 -1.94
CA PHE A 197 4.95 3.85 -1.58
C PHE A 197 5.98 4.44 -0.61
N VAL A 198 6.59 5.56 -0.98
CA VAL A 198 7.57 6.30 -0.19
C VAL A 198 7.28 7.79 -0.34
N ASP A 199 7.06 8.47 0.78
CA ASP A 199 6.85 9.92 0.84
C ASP A 199 5.97 10.54 -0.27
N GLY A 200 4.76 10.00 -0.44
CA GLY A 200 3.79 10.59 -1.37
C GLY A 200 3.98 10.22 -2.84
N ALA A 201 4.92 9.33 -3.16
CA ALA A 201 5.08 8.75 -4.50
C ALA A 201 5.25 7.23 -4.42
N THR A 202 4.94 6.54 -5.51
CA THR A 202 5.18 5.09 -5.63
C THR A 202 6.33 4.84 -6.57
N TYR A 203 7.26 3.97 -6.19
CA TYR A 203 8.50 3.72 -6.91
C TYR A 203 8.58 2.27 -7.39
N TRP A 204 9.17 2.08 -8.57
CA TRP A 204 9.48 0.80 -9.17
C TRP A 204 10.92 0.80 -9.68
N VAL A 205 11.52 -0.38 -9.66
CA VAL A 205 12.73 -0.68 -10.44
C VAL A 205 12.30 -1.52 -11.62
N LEU A 206 12.40 -0.93 -12.80
CA LEU A 206 12.00 -1.52 -14.09
C LEU A 206 13.22 -1.62 -15.00
N ARG A 207 13.09 -2.34 -16.12
CA ARG A 207 14.06 -2.39 -17.21
C ARG A 207 13.45 -1.85 -18.48
N ASP A 208 14.21 -1.08 -19.26
CA ASP A 208 13.77 -0.65 -20.58
C ASP A 208 13.97 -1.73 -21.65
N ASP A 209 13.69 -1.40 -22.91
CA ASP A 209 13.87 -2.23 -24.10
C ASP A 209 15.32 -2.70 -24.31
N LYS A 210 16.28 -1.90 -23.83
CA LYS A 210 17.73 -2.20 -23.83
C LYS A 210 18.16 -2.95 -22.57
N TYR A 211 17.22 -3.40 -21.74
CA TYR A 211 17.45 -4.05 -20.45
C TYR A 211 18.21 -3.19 -19.43
N THR A 212 18.24 -1.88 -19.61
CA THR A 212 18.88 -0.96 -18.66
C THR A 212 17.95 -0.72 -17.48
N ILE A 213 18.50 -0.74 -16.27
CA ILE A 213 17.76 -0.48 -15.03
C ILE A 213 17.28 0.97 -15.01
N GLN A 214 15.98 1.15 -14.81
CA GLN A 214 15.28 2.42 -14.67
C GLN A 214 14.60 2.47 -13.31
N ILE A 215 14.78 3.58 -12.59
CA ILE A 215 13.96 3.88 -11.41
C ILE A 215 12.82 4.76 -11.89
N VAL A 216 11.59 4.25 -11.78
CA VAL A 216 10.39 4.96 -12.23
C VAL A 216 9.52 5.23 -11.03
N TYR A 217 8.93 6.41 -10.96
CA TYR A 217 7.98 6.74 -9.91
C TYR A 217 6.71 7.38 -10.45
N PHE A 218 5.62 7.18 -9.73
CA PHE A 218 4.33 7.79 -10.01
C PHE A 218 4.14 9.00 -9.10
N ASP A 219 3.85 10.14 -9.72
CA ASP A 219 3.50 11.37 -9.02
C ASP A 219 1.97 11.54 -9.01
N PRO A 220 1.28 11.30 -7.88
CA PRO A 220 -0.18 11.33 -7.82
C PRO A 220 -0.75 12.73 -8.08
N ARG A 221 0.05 13.79 -7.95
CA ARG A 221 -0.38 15.18 -8.15
C ARG A 221 -0.56 15.52 -9.62
N THR A 222 0.20 14.85 -10.49
CA THR A 222 0.16 15.06 -11.95
C THR A 222 -0.40 13.86 -12.70
N ASP A 223 -0.61 12.73 -12.01
CA ASP A 223 -0.98 11.45 -12.62
C ASP A 223 0.04 10.99 -13.70
N GLU A 224 1.33 11.26 -13.46
CA GLU A 224 2.40 10.98 -14.42
C GLU A 224 3.42 10.02 -13.84
N LEU A 225 3.94 9.14 -14.72
CA LEU A 225 5.15 8.38 -14.45
C LEU A 225 6.37 9.19 -14.85
N LYS A 226 7.37 9.21 -13.99
CA LYS A 226 8.61 9.97 -14.17
C LYS A 226 9.80 9.07 -13.89
N GLY A 227 10.88 9.28 -14.64
CA GLY A 227 12.16 8.64 -14.36
C GLY A 227 12.89 9.38 -13.25
N LEU A 228 13.47 8.62 -12.31
CA LEU A 228 14.41 9.14 -11.33
C LEU A 228 15.83 8.80 -11.78
N GLN A 229 16.75 9.75 -11.60
CA GLN A 229 18.16 9.50 -11.89
C GLN A 229 18.68 8.35 -11.01
N LYS A 230 19.23 7.32 -11.66
CA LYS A 230 19.83 6.19 -10.94
C LYS A 230 21.12 6.64 -10.21
N PRO A 231 21.36 6.17 -8.98
CA PRO A 231 22.65 6.32 -8.31
C PRO A 231 23.80 5.81 -9.18
N GLU A 232 24.96 6.45 -9.11
CA GLU A 232 26.16 6.08 -9.88
C GLU A 232 26.61 4.64 -9.60
N GLN A 233 26.36 4.15 -8.37
CA GLN A 233 26.72 2.81 -7.93
C GLN A 233 25.86 1.70 -8.57
N LEU A 234 24.72 2.05 -9.18
CA LEU A 234 23.93 1.10 -9.97
C LEU A 234 24.55 0.96 -11.36
N ASN A 235 25.49 0.00 -11.48
CA ASN A 235 25.98 -0.45 -12.78
C ASN A 235 24.85 -1.16 -13.53
N SER A 236 24.71 -0.83 -14.82
CA SER A 236 23.71 -1.40 -15.73
C SER A 236 23.98 -2.86 -16.11
N ASP A 237 25.11 -3.42 -15.65
CA ASP A 237 25.75 -4.58 -16.24
C ASP A 237 25.60 -5.86 -15.41
N CYS A 238 24.53 -5.99 -14.63
CA CYS A 238 24.39 -7.15 -13.74
C CYS A 238 22.99 -7.80 -13.80
N ASP A 239 23.00 -9.13 -13.85
CA ASP A 239 21.88 -10.03 -13.52
C ASP A 239 21.40 -9.91 -12.06
N LEU A 240 21.85 -8.88 -11.34
CA LEU A 240 21.44 -8.61 -9.98
C LEU A 240 19.96 -8.22 -9.94
N THR A 241 19.21 -8.95 -9.13
CA THR A 241 17.86 -8.56 -8.75
C THR A 241 17.96 -7.40 -7.77
N ILE A 242 17.54 -6.21 -8.21
CA ILE A 242 17.52 -5.01 -7.38
C ILE A 242 16.11 -4.85 -6.83
N SER A 243 16.02 -4.79 -5.51
CA SER A 243 14.77 -4.59 -4.79
C SER A 243 14.74 -3.19 -4.17
N VAL A 244 13.54 -2.65 -4.03
CA VAL A 244 13.29 -1.37 -3.36
C VAL A 244 12.67 -1.64 -2.00
N ALA A 245 13.14 -0.92 -0.99
CA ALA A 245 12.57 -0.91 0.35
C ALA A 245 12.38 0.53 0.84
N CYS A 246 11.49 0.68 1.82
CA CYS A 246 11.32 1.93 2.56
C CYS A 246 11.92 1.72 3.94
N LEU A 247 12.94 2.50 4.30
CA LEU A 247 13.56 2.47 5.61
C LEU A 247 13.52 3.88 6.19
N ARG A 248 12.76 4.06 7.28
CA ARG A 248 12.59 5.37 7.94
C ARG A 248 12.20 6.46 6.94
N GLU A 249 11.17 6.18 6.14
CA GLU A 249 10.64 7.09 5.10
C GLU A 249 11.59 7.39 3.94
N ASN A 250 12.75 6.75 3.90
CA ASN A 250 13.69 6.89 2.80
C ASN A 250 13.60 5.67 1.89
N MET A 251 13.63 5.92 0.58
CA MET A 251 13.75 4.86 -0.41
C MET A 251 15.17 4.30 -0.37
N CYS A 252 15.29 2.97 -0.27
CA CYS A 252 16.54 2.25 -0.29
C CYS A 252 16.53 1.23 -1.43
N LEU A 253 17.67 1.10 -2.10
CA LEU A 253 17.90 0.07 -3.11
C LEU A 253 18.86 -0.95 -2.52
N TYR A 254 18.54 -2.23 -2.68
CA TYR A 254 19.43 -3.31 -2.26
C TYR A 254 19.44 -4.41 -3.32
N SER A 255 20.60 -5.03 -3.48
CA SER A 255 20.80 -6.21 -4.31
C SER A 255 21.18 -7.39 -3.43
N VAL A 256 20.56 -8.54 -3.65
CA VAL A 256 21.02 -9.79 -3.06
C VAL A 256 21.98 -10.42 -4.06
N SER A 257 23.28 -10.34 -3.81
CA SER A 257 24.26 -11.19 -4.48
C SER A 257 24.15 -12.58 -3.87
N GLY A 258 23.89 -13.59 -4.70
CA GLY A 258 23.94 -14.98 -4.24
C GLY A 258 25.37 -15.34 -3.88
N GLU A 259 25.62 -15.60 -2.59
CA GLU A 259 26.71 -16.45 -2.12
C GLU A 259 26.12 -17.74 -1.55
#